data_AF-A0A5A7X2G8-F1
#
_entry.id   AF-A0A5A7X2G8-F1
#
_cell.length_a   1.000
_cell.length_b   1.000
_cell.length_c   1.000
_cell.angle_alpha   90.00
_cell.angle_beta   90.00
_cell.angle_gamma   90.00
#
_symmetry.space_group_name_H-M   'P 1'
#
loop_
_entity.id
_entity.type
_entity.pdbx_description
1 polymer ?
#
loop_
_entity_poly.entity_id
_entity_poly.type
_entity_poly.pdbx_seq_one_letter_code
_entity_poly.pdbx_strand_id
1 'polypeptide(L)'
;MNRFLAKIVAWVNAGYPEGVPGPDRVPLLALLTPRLTNDEVKAVAQDLINRGDFDHVDIGVLITQLTDELPTPNDVERVRVRLAAKGWPLDDPRDAEDATDESGSA
;
A
#
# COMPACT_ATOMS: atom_id res chain seq x y z
N MET A 1 -0.47 13.16 -6.94
CA MET A 1 0.04 11.78 -7.02
C MET A 1 1.46 11.82 -7.56
N ASN A 2 2.46 11.42 -6.77
CA ASN A 2 3.86 11.40 -7.20
C ASN A 2 4.15 10.23 -8.16
N ARG A 3 5.15 10.39 -9.05
CA ARG A 3 5.53 9.34 -10.03
C ARG A 3 5.83 7.99 -9.35
N PHE A 4 6.41 8.02 -8.15
CA PHE A 4 6.65 6.82 -7.34
C PHE A 4 5.36 6.11 -6.94
N LEU A 5 4.35 6.84 -6.44
CA LEU A 5 3.07 6.26 -6.06
C LEU A 5 2.33 5.69 -7.28
N ALA A 6 2.40 6.37 -8.43
CA ALA A 6 1.85 5.85 -9.69
C ALA A 6 2.54 4.54 -10.13
N LYS A 7 3.86 4.39 -9.93
CA LYS A 7 4.57 3.12 -10.15
C LYS A 7 4.05 2.01 -9.21
N ILE A 8 3.80 2.33 -7.94
CA ILE A 8 3.25 1.36 -6.97
C ILE A 8 1.86 0.91 -7.40
N VAL A 9 0.96 1.83 -7.76
CA VAL A 9 -0.39 1.49 -8.21
C VAL A 9 -0.32 0.56 -9.43
N ALA A 10 0.49 0.90 -10.44
CA ALA A 10 0.66 0.07 -11.62
C ALA A 10 1.23 -1.31 -11.29
N TRP A 11 2.12 -1.40 -10.30
CA TRP A 11 2.70 -2.65 -9.83
C TRP A 11 1.69 -3.52 -9.07
N VAL A 12 0.90 -2.93 -8.17
CA VAL A 12 -0.18 -3.62 -7.46
C VAL A 12 -1.21 -4.15 -8.45
N ASN A 13 -1.65 -3.32 -9.40
CA ASN A 13 -2.56 -3.71 -10.47
C ASN A 13 -1.97 -4.86 -11.34
N ALA A 14 -0.67 -4.82 -11.65
CA ALA A 14 -0.02 -5.91 -12.39
C ALA A 14 0.01 -7.24 -11.62
N GLY A 15 0.01 -7.21 -10.29
CA GLY A 15 -0.11 -8.41 -9.44
C GLY A 15 -1.55 -8.86 -9.21
N TYR A 16 -2.49 -7.93 -9.25
CA TYR A 16 -3.93 -8.14 -9.04
C TYR A 16 -4.74 -7.51 -10.18
N PRO A 17 -4.70 -8.11 -11.39
CA PRO A 17 -5.41 -7.57 -12.55
C PRO A 17 -6.93 -7.64 -12.41
N GLU A 18 -7.44 -8.51 -11.54
CA GLU A 18 -8.86 -8.64 -11.22
C GLU A 18 -9.26 -7.90 -9.94
N GLY A 19 -8.33 -7.12 -9.37
CA GLY A 19 -8.51 -6.43 -8.11
C GLY A 19 -7.98 -7.19 -6.89
N VAL A 20 -7.74 -6.44 -5.81
CA VAL A 20 -7.14 -6.96 -4.58
C VAL A 20 -8.22 -7.60 -3.69
N PRO A 21 -8.15 -8.91 -3.43
CA PRO A 21 -9.13 -9.58 -2.60
C PRO A 21 -9.01 -9.10 -1.15
N GLY A 22 -10.14 -9.03 -0.44
CA GLY A 22 -10.24 -8.63 0.96
C GLY A 22 -9.10 -9.11 1.89
N PRO A 23 -8.79 -10.42 1.94
CA PRO A 23 -7.74 -10.96 2.82
C PRO A 23 -6.32 -10.50 2.46
N ASP A 24 -6.08 -10.06 1.22
CA ASP A 24 -4.77 -9.59 0.77
C ASP A 24 -4.61 -8.07 0.95
N ARG A 25 -5.66 -7.34 1.35
CA ARG A 25 -5.62 -5.88 1.55
C ARG A 25 -4.74 -5.48 2.73
N VAL A 26 -4.99 -6.04 3.91
CA VAL A 26 -4.20 -5.73 5.13
C VAL A 26 -2.72 -6.12 4.96
N PRO A 27 -2.40 -7.34 4.45
CA PRO A 27 -1.01 -7.72 4.19
C PRO A 27 -0.33 -6.85 3.11
N LEU A 28 -1.08 -6.41 2.10
CA LEU A 28 -0.57 -5.46 1.10
C LEU A 28 -0.21 -4.12 1.76
N LEU A 29 -1.07 -3.57 2.61
CA LEU A 29 -0.78 -2.32 3.31
C LEU A 29 0.43 -2.46 4.23
N ALA A 30 0.51 -3.56 5.00
CA ALA A 30 1.66 -3.87 5.85
C ALA A 30 2.99 -3.96 5.09
N LEU A 31 2.93 -4.31 3.81
CA LEU A 31 4.11 -4.35 2.95
C LEU A 31 4.53 -2.96 2.46
N LEU A 32 3.59 -2.01 2.37
CA LEU A 32 3.81 -0.65 1.89
C LEU A 32 4.22 0.31 3.01
N THR A 33 3.69 0.15 4.22
CA THR A 33 3.98 1.01 5.39
C THR A 33 5.45 1.16 5.79
N PRO A 34 6.39 0.22 5.53
CA PRO A 34 7.80 0.44 5.83
C PRO A 34 8.45 1.54 5.00
N ARG A 35 7.85 1.90 3.86
CA ARG A 35 8.39 2.90 2.93
C ARG A 35 7.44 4.05 2.63
N LEU A 36 6.14 3.89 2.90
CA LEU A 36 5.09 4.88 2.64
C LEU A 36 4.51 5.40 3.95
N THR A 37 4.20 6.69 3.98
CA THR A 37 3.40 7.28 5.07
C THR A 37 1.94 6.87 4.96
N ASN A 38 1.17 7.06 6.03
CA ASN A 38 -0.26 6.75 6.03
C ASN A 38 -1.03 7.49 4.92
N ASP A 39 -0.69 8.74 4.64
CA ASP A 39 -1.34 9.53 3.58
C ASP A 39 -0.97 9.08 2.18
N GLU A 40 0.26 8.59 1.98
CA GLU A 40 0.67 7.97 0.72
C GLU A 40 -0.03 6.64 0.48
N VAL A 41 -0.18 5.84 1.54
CA VAL A 41 -0.97 4.60 1.50
C VAL A 41 -2.43 4.92 1.13
N LYS A 42 -3.03 5.95 1.74
CA LYS A 42 -4.38 6.43 1.37
C LYS A 42 -4.43 6.83 -0.09
N ALA A 43 -3.46 7.60 -0.58
CA ALA A 43 -3.42 8.04 -1.98
C ALA A 43 -3.37 6.85 -2.95
N VAL A 44 -2.48 5.87 -2.71
CA VAL A 44 -2.36 4.65 -3.53
C VAL A 44 -3.67 3.87 -3.55
N ALA A 45 -4.26 3.63 -2.38
CA ALA A 45 -5.49 2.87 -2.28
C ALA A 45 -6.68 3.61 -2.90
N GLN A 46 -6.74 4.93 -2.79
CA GLN A 46 -7.78 5.75 -3.42
C GLN A 46 -7.67 5.72 -4.95
N ASP A 47 -6.46 5.68 -5.51
CA ASP A 47 -6.27 5.50 -6.95
C ASP A 47 -6.74 4.10 -7.42
N LEU A 48 -6.47 3.06 -6.62
CA LEU A 48 -6.96 1.70 -6.90
C LEU A 48 -8.50 1.60 -6.83
N ILE A 49 -9.13 2.27 -5.85
CA ILE A 49 -10.60 2.36 -5.78
C ILE A 49 -11.16 3.08 -7.00
N ASN A 50 -10.56 4.22 -7.40
CA ASN A 50 -11.01 4.98 -8.56
C ASN A 50 -10.93 4.17 -9.88
N ARG A 51 -10.03 3.19 -9.95
CA ARG A 51 -9.89 2.26 -11.08
C ARG A 51 -10.85 1.07 -11.01
N GLY A 52 -11.46 0.81 -9.85
CA GLY A 52 -12.27 -0.37 -9.60
C GLY A 52 -11.46 -1.62 -9.21
N ASP A 53 -10.16 -1.48 -8.95
CA ASP A 53 -9.27 -2.58 -8.53
C ASP A 53 -9.37 -2.89 -7.03
N PHE A 54 -10.10 -2.06 -6.29
CA PHE A 54 -10.24 -2.14 -4.85
C PHE A 54 -11.69 -1.84 -4.48
N ASP A 55 -12.32 -2.71 -3.68
CA ASP A 55 -13.68 -2.40 -3.21
C ASP A 55 -13.67 -1.18 -2.29
N HIS A 56 -14.85 -0.57 -2.13
CA HIS A 56 -15.14 0.60 -1.30
C HIS A 56 -15.00 0.35 0.21
N VAL A 57 -14.06 -0.49 0.63
CA VAL A 57 -13.69 -0.60 2.04
C VAL A 57 -12.97 0.69 2.43
N ASP A 58 -13.35 1.28 3.56
CA ASP A 58 -12.69 2.46 4.09
C ASP A 58 -11.21 2.16 4.34
N ILE A 59 -10.33 2.85 3.60
CA ILE A 59 -8.88 2.73 3.78
C ILE A 59 -8.48 3.11 5.21
N GLY A 60 -9.18 4.07 5.81
CA GLY A 60 -9.02 4.41 7.22
C GLY A 60 -9.23 3.20 8.13
N VAL A 61 -10.23 2.35 7.84
CA VAL A 61 -10.51 1.12 8.59
C VAL A 61 -9.42 0.07 8.36
N LEU A 62 -8.81 0.00 7.17
CA LEU A 62 -7.67 -0.89 6.93
C LEU A 62 -6.38 -0.41 7.63
N ILE A 63 -6.15 0.91 7.70
CA ILE A 63 -5.01 1.48 8.43
C ILE A 63 -5.20 1.27 9.95
N THR A 64 -6.41 1.49 10.47
CA THR A 64 -6.74 1.18 11.87
C THR A 64 -6.57 -0.31 12.15
N GLN A 65 -7.08 -1.20 11.28
CA GLN A 65 -6.86 -2.64 11.41
C GLN A 65 -5.38 -3.00 11.39
N LEU A 66 -4.55 -2.37 10.56
CA LEU A 66 -3.11 -2.63 10.59
C LEU A 66 -2.45 -2.23 11.92
N THR A 67 -3.00 -1.21 12.58
CA THR A 67 -2.50 -0.70 13.86
C THR A 67 -2.97 -1.56 15.03
N ASP A 68 -4.20 -2.09 14.97
CA ASP A 68 -4.81 -2.96 16.00
C ASP A 68 -4.50 -4.46 15.81
N GLU A 69 -4.46 -4.94 14.57
CA GLU A 69 -4.33 -6.34 14.16
C GLU A 69 -3.21 -6.50 13.12
N LEU A 70 -2.05 -6.94 13.59
CA LEU A 70 -0.93 -7.24 12.71
C LEU A 70 -1.29 -8.43 11.80
N PRO A 71 -1.19 -8.29 10.47
CA PRO A 71 -1.46 -9.40 9.56
C PRO A 71 -0.49 -10.53 9.82
N THR A 72 -0.92 -11.77 9.53
CA THR A 72 -0.03 -12.90 9.72
C THR A 72 1.16 -12.80 8.75
N PRO A 73 2.37 -13.17 9.20
CA PRO A 73 3.56 -13.13 8.34
C PRO A 73 3.39 -13.99 7.08
N ASN A 74 2.56 -15.04 7.15
CA ASN A 74 2.25 -15.89 6.01
C ASN A 74 1.42 -15.17 4.94
N ASP A 75 0.45 -14.35 5.35
CA ASP A 75 -0.34 -13.55 4.41
C ASP A 75 0.52 -12.46 3.76
N VAL A 76 1.39 -11.80 4.54
CA VAL A 76 2.33 -10.80 4.02
C VAL A 76 3.28 -11.43 3.01
N GLU A 77 3.85 -12.59 3.32
CA GLU A 77 4.76 -13.30 2.42
C GLU A 77 4.05 -13.76 1.14
N ARG A 78 2.79 -14.22 1.23
CA ARG A 78 2.00 -14.59 0.04
C ARG A 78 1.84 -13.40 -0.91
N VAL A 79 1.43 -12.25 -0.40
CA VAL A 79 1.27 -11.02 -1.19
C VAL A 79 2.62 -10.56 -1.75
N ARG A 80 3.67 -10.62 -0.93
CA ARG A 80 5.03 -10.29 -1.33
C ARG A 80 5.52 -11.14 -2.49
N VAL A 81 5.44 -12.47 -2.40
CA VAL A 81 5.91 -13.39 -3.45
C VAL A 81 5.16 -13.13 -4.76
N ARG A 82 3.84 -12.93 -4.67
CA ARG A 82 3.01 -12.63 -5.84
C ARG A 82 3.43 -11.33 -6.53
N LEU A 83 3.68 -10.28 -5.76
CA LEU A 83 4.07 -8.98 -6.30
C LEU A 83 5.54 -8.94 -6.73
N ALA A 84 6.43 -9.65 -6.04
CA ALA A 84 7.85 -9.78 -6.38
C ALA A 84 8.05 -10.40 -7.77
N ALA A 85 7.13 -11.25 -8.23
CA ALA A 85 7.12 -11.77 -9.60
C ALA A 85 6.98 -10.66 -10.68
N LYS A 86 6.55 -9.45 -10.30
CA LYS A 86 6.42 -8.28 -11.19
C LYS A 86 7.55 -7.25 -10.98
N GLY A 87 8.51 -7.54 -10.11
CA GLY A 87 9.57 -6.62 -9.69
C GLY A 87 9.29 -5.95 -8.35
N TRP A 88 10.21 -5.12 -7.87
CA TRP A 88 10.10 -4.43 -6.58
C TRP A 88 10.30 -2.91 -6.74
N PRO A 89 9.25 -2.12 -7.04
CA PRO A 89 9.36 -0.65 -7.10
C PRO A 89 9.68 -0.05 -5.72
N LEU A 90 9.34 -0.83 -4.69
CA LEU A 90 9.97 -0.95 -3.39
C LEU A 90 11.36 -0.33 -3.27
N ASP A 91 12.34 -0.92 -3.96
CA ASP A 91 13.78 -0.69 -3.71
C ASP A 91 14.33 0.60 -4.31
N ASP A 92 13.55 1.27 -5.17
CA ASP A 92 13.92 2.58 -5.74
C ASP A 92 14.09 3.58 -4.57
N PRO A 93 15.25 4.24 -4.40
CA PRO A 93 15.41 5.28 -3.41
C PRO A 93 14.38 6.36 -3.72
N ARG A 94 13.39 6.48 -2.83
CA ARG A 94 12.39 7.54 -2.92
C ARG A 94 13.16 8.84 -2.79
N ASP A 95 13.00 9.79 -3.72
CA ASP A 95 13.38 11.20 -3.47
C ASP A 95 12.73 11.59 -2.13
N ALA A 96 13.54 11.66 -1.09
CA ALA A 96 13.14 11.66 0.31
C ALA A 96 12.75 13.08 0.78
N GLU A 97 11.88 13.76 0.03
CA GLU A 97 11.59 15.19 0.27
C GLU A 97 10.25 15.50 0.93
N ASP A 98 9.47 14.51 1.41
CA ASP A 98 8.14 14.78 2.01
C ASP A 98 7.88 14.12 3.37
N ALA A 99 8.91 13.67 4.09
CA ALA A 99 8.77 13.22 5.48
C ALA A 99 8.84 14.39 6.49
N THR A 100 8.34 15.57 6.12
CA THR A 100 8.28 16.75 7.00
C THR A 100 6.83 17.14 7.25
N ASP A 101 6.09 16.33 7.97
CA ASP A 101 5.10 16.86 8.90
C ASP A 101 4.78 15.80 9.97
N GLU A 102 4.38 16.25 11.16
CA GLU A 102 4.00 15.47 12.35
C GLU A 102 5.07 15.25 13.44
N SER A 103 5.78 16.32 13.79
CA SER A 103 6.09 16.57 15.21
C SER A 103 5.39 17.86 15.64
N GLY A 104 4.13 17.69 16.02
CA GLY A 104 3.29 18.74 16.59
C GLY A 104 3.94 19.38 17.82
N SER A 105 3.88 20.70 17.84
CA SER A 105 4.29 21.60 18.92
C SER A 105 3.46 21.43 20.20
N ALA A 106 4.12 21.53 21.37
CA ALA A 106 3.83 22.49 22.46
C ALA A 106 4.74 22.22 23.67
#